data_AF-A0A7R9LK46-F1
#
_entry.id   AF-A0A7R9LK46-F1
#
_cell.length_a   1.000
_cell.length_b   1.000
_cell.length_c   1.000
_cell.angle_alpha   90.00
_cell.angle_beta   90.00
_cell.angle_gamma   90.00
#
_symmetry.space_group_name_H-M   'P 1'
#
loop_
_entity.id
_entity.type
_entity.pdbx_description
1 polymer ?
#
loop_
_entity_poly.entity_id
_entity_poly.type
_entity_poly.pdbx_seq_one_letter_code
_entity_poly.pdbx_strand_id
1 'polypeptide(L)'
;MDTKKPDVKHIADIVGEWGKWQFVFCTYCFLLWGSAAFINMGYAFHAKSVDFWCADTPTNFTLQHLSDSAKCHKYNNPNESCTHWEYNRTQFRKTIITEFDLVCDRANYASL
;
A
#
# COMPACT_ATOMS: atom_id res chain seq x y z
N MET A 1 -53.57 28.06 11.22
CA MET A 1 -52.85 26.90 11.76
C MET A 1 -51.66 27.45 12.53
N ASP A 2 -51.87 27.69 13.82
CA ASP A 2 -50.88 28.30 14.70
C ASP A 2 -49.70 27.36 14.91
N THR A 3 -48.52 27.73 14.41
CA THR A 3 -47.28 27.02 14.69
C THR A 3 -46.84 27.33 16.11
N LYS A 4 -47.27 26.52 17.07
CA LYS A 4 -46.79 26.55 18.45
C LYS A 4 -45.28 26.27 18.44
N LYS A 5 -44.47 27.28 18.81
CA LYS A 5 -43.01 27.17 18.84
C LYS A 5 -42.62 26.17 19.96
N PRO A 6 -41.87 25.10 19.66
CA PRO A 6 -41.52 24.09 20.66
C PRO A 6 -40.59 24.68 21.73
N ASP A 7 -40.85 24.35 23.00
CA ASP A 7 -40.01 24.71 24.16
C ASP A 7 -38.76 23.81 24.15
N VAL A 8 -37.64 24.32 23.62
CA VAL A 8 -36.39 23.57 23.50
C VAL A 8 -35.57 23.78 24.76
N LYS A 9 -35.44 22.76 25.61
CA LYS A 9 -34.60 22.80 26.82
C LYS A 9 -33.20 22.27 26.58
N HIS A 10 -33.04 21.31 25.67
CA HIS A 10 -31.76 20.74 25.34
C HIS A 10 -31.61 20.63 23.82
N ILE A 11 -30.40 20.89 23.30
CA ILE A 11 -30.11 20.83 21.86
C ILE A 11 -30.41 19.45 21.26
N ALA A 12 -30.39 18.39 22.07
CA ALA A 12 -30.76 17.04 21.63
C ALA A 12 -32.25 16.90 21.28
N ASP A 13 -33.13 17.73 21.85
CA ASP A 13 -34.57 17.72 21.53
C ASP A 13 -34.83 18.15 20.08
N ILE A 14 -33.94 18.98 19.52
CA ILE A 14 -33.99 19.40 18.10
C ILE A 14 -33.48 18.29 17.18
N VAL A 15 -32.42 17.59 17.61
CA VAL A 15 -31.77 16.53 16.82
C VAL A 15 -32.67 15.31 16.64
N GLY A 16 -33.60 15.10 17.58
CA GLY A 16 -34.54 13.99 17.55
C GLY A 16 -33.92 12.70 18.09
N GLU A 17 -34.77 11.78 18.54
CA GLU A 17 -34.34 10.51 19.12
C GLU A 17 -33.69 9.59 18.07
N TRP A 18 -32.72 8.78 18.50
CA TRP A 18 -32.00 7.87 17.63
C TRP A 18 -32.92 6.76 17.10
N GLY A 19 -33.42 6.94 15.89
CA GLY A 19 -34.41 6.05 15.28
C GLY A 19 -33.79 4.86 14.52
N LYS A 20 -34.60 3.82 14.30
CA LYS A 20 -34.22 2.63 13.49
C LYS A 20 -33.69 3.02 12.10
N TRP A 21 -34.31 4.01 11.46
CA TRP A 21 -33.90 4.50 10.15
C TRP A 21 -32.57 5.27 10.17
N GLN A 22 -32.30 6.04 11.22
CA GLN A 22 -31.01 6.73 11.38
C GLN A 22 -29.87 5.73 11.54
N PHE A 23 -30.08 4.63 12.27
CA PHE A 23 -29.08 3.56 12.40
C PHE A 23 -28.83 2.83 11.07
N VAL A 24 -29.90 2.51 10.31
CA VAL A 24 -29.77 1.88 8.99
C VAL A 24 -29.02 2.79 8.01
N PHE A 25 -29.36 4.08 7.99
CA PHE A 25 -28.67 5.07 7.15
C PHE A 25 -27.20 5.20 7.53
N CYS A 26 -26.88 5.33 8.83
CA CYS A 26 -25.49 5.40 9.29
C CYS A 26 -24.72 4.13 8.94
N THR A 27 -25.34 2.95 9.07
CA THR A 27 -24.74 1.66 8.69
C THR A 27 -24.47 1.59 7.19
N TYR A 28 -25.40 2.05 6.37
CA TYR A 28 -25.24 2.12 4.92
C TYR A 28 -24.11 3.07 4.52
N CYS A 29 -24.05 4.26 5.11
CA CYS A 29 -22.95 5.20 4.91
C CYS A 29 -21.61 4.57 5.33
N PHE A 30 -21.57 3.87 6.47
CA PHE A 30 -20.36 3.19 6.91
C PHE A 30 -19.89 2.10 5.94
N LEU A 31 -20.80 1.32 5.35
CA LEU A 31 -20.44 0.29 4.36
C LEU A 31 -19.92 0.89 3.05
N LEU A 32 -20.52 1.99 2.59
CA LEU A 32 -20.08 2.69 1.38
C LEU A 32 -18.74 3.39 1.55
N TRP A 33 -18.51 4.05 2.68
CA TRP A 33 -17.30 4.84 2.90
C TRP A 33 -16.19 4.06 3.60
N GLY A 34 -16.54 3.10 4.44
CA GLY A 34 -15.60 2.19 5.08
C GLY A 34 -14.86 1.33 4.05
N SER A 35 -15.55 0.85 3.02
CA SER A 35 -14.91 0.11 1.91
C SER A 35 -13.91 0.97 1.13
N ALA A 36 -14.20 2.25 0.91
CA ALA A 36 -13.25 3.18 0.27
C ALA A 36 -11.94 3.34 1.07
N ALA A 37 -12.00 3.29 2.41
CA ALA A 37 -10.80 3.32 3.25
C ALA A 37 -9.91 2.08 3.03
N PHE A 38 -10.51 0.89 2.91
CA PHE A 38 -9.77 -0.34 2.62
C PHE A 38 -9.14 -0.32 1.22
N ILE A 39 -9.81 0.26 0.23
CA ILE A 39 -9.24 0.42 -1.12
C ILE A 39 -8.04 1.36 -1.10
N ASN A 40 -8.13 2.50 -0.39
CA ASN A 40 -7.02 3.45 -0.25
C ASN A 40 -5.79 2.83 0.43
N MET A 41 -5.98 1.87 1.35
CA MET A 41 -4.86 1.14 1.98
C MET A 41 -4.34 -0.01 1.10
N GLY A 42 -5.21 -0.67 0.33
CA GLY A 42 -4.84 -1.79 -0.55
C GLY A 42 -3.85 -1.40 -1.65
N TYR A 43 -3.92 -0.16 -2.16
CA TYR A 43 -2.98 0.32 -3.18
C TYR A 43 -1.51 0.32 -2.75
N ALA A 44 -1.22 0.42 -1.45
CA ALA A 44 0.15 0.32 -0.96
C ALA A 44 0.75 -1.09 -1.15
N PHE A 45 -0.11 -2.12 -1.14
CA PHE A 45 0.28 -3.52 -1.23
C PHE A 45 0.32 -4.05 -2.68
N HIS A 46 -0.35 -3.38 -3.63
CA HIS A 46 -0.13 -3.60 -5.06
C HIS A 46 1.18 -2.93 -5.52
N ALA A 47 2.30 -3.34 -4.92
CA ALA A 47 3.61 -2.84 -5.31
C ALA A 47 3.94 -3.36 -6.71
N LYS A 48 3.98 -2.46 -7.69
CA LYS A 48 4.51 -2.75 -9.02
C LYS A 48 5.97 -3.20 -8.88
N SER A 49 6.37 -4.24 -9.61
CA SER A 49 7.76 -4.69 -9.65
C SER A 49 8.68 -3.55 -10.09
N VAL A 50 9.77 -3.39 -9.36
CA VAL A 50 10.85 -2.44 -9.66
C VAL A 50 12.01 -3.20 -10.29
N ASP A 51 12.73 -2.57 -11.21
CA ASP A 51 13.98 -3.13 -11.72
C ASP A 51 15.07 -2.98 -10.66
N PHE A 52 15.82 -4.06 -10.43
CA PHE A 52 16.86 -4.13 -9.42
C PHE A 52 18.11 -4.86 -9.92
N TRP A 53 19.24 -4.56 -9.30
CA TRP A 53 20.52 -5.20 -9.54
C TRP A 53 21.32 -5.31 -8.24
N CYS A 54 22.32 -6.20 -8.23
CA CYS A 54 23.21 -6.35 -7.09
C CYS A 54 24.21 -5.17 -7.03
N ALA A 55 24.37 -4.57 -5.85
CA ALA A 55 25.29 -3.44 -5.64
C ALA A 55 26.77 -3.84 -5.87
N ASP A 56 27.10 -5.12 -5.70
CA ASP A 56 28.45 -5.68 -5.91
C ASP A 56 28.84 -5.81 -7.40
N THR A 57 28.16 -5.10 -8.31
CA THR A 57 28.46 -5.15 -9.74
C THR A 57 29.61 -4.20 -10.10
N PRO A 58 30.61 -4.64 -10.88
CA PRO A 58 31.71 -3.78 -11.29
C PRO A 58 31.22 -2.68 -12.25
N THR A 59 31.72 -1.46 -12.07
CA THR A 59 31.27 -0.23 -12.77
C THR A 59 31.38 -0.25 -14.29
N ASN A 60 32.12 -1.21 -14.86
CA ASN A 60 32.34 -1.37 -16.30
C ASN A 60 31.40 -2.41 -16.95
N PHE A 61 30.36 -2.87 -16.26
CA PHE A 61 29.45 -3.89 -16.77
C PHE A 61 28.13 -3.28 -17.28
N THR A 62 27.79 -3.56 -18.55
CA THR A 62 26.47 -3.22 -19.08
C THR A 62 25.43 -4.20 -18.53
N LEU A 63 24.50 -3.70 -17.70
CA LEU A 63 23.41 -4.46 -17.08
C LEU A 63 22.48 -5.21 -18.08
N GLN A 64 22.67 -5.02 -19.38
CA GLN A 64 21.88 -5.62 -20.46
C GLN A 64 22.12 -7.13 -20.68
N HIS A 65 23.14 -7.74 -20.06
CA HIS A 65 23.47 -9.16 -20.25
C HIS A 65 23.47 -10.01 -18.98
N LEU A 66 22.91 -9.54 -17.85
CA LEU A 66 22.62 -10.45 -16.75
C LEU A 66 21.37 -11.28 -17.10
N SER A 67 21.57 -12.58 -17.30
CA SER A 67 20.48 -13.57 -17.30
C SER A 67 19.58 -13.34 -16.08
N ASP A 68 18.26 -13.50 -16.21
CA ASP A 68 17.32 -13.21 -15.11
C ASP A 68 17.65 -13.96 -13.81
N SER A 69 18.29 -15.13 -13.92
CA SER A 69 18.80 -15.90 -12.78
C SER A 69 20.04 -15.29 -12.12
N ALA A 70 20.84 -14.47 -12.81
CA ALA A 70 22.04 -13.83 -12.27
C ALA A 70 21.73 -12.53 -11.48
N LYS A 71 20.50 -11.99 -11.56
CA LYS A 71 20.12 -10.75 -10.85
C LYS A 71 20.13 -10.90 -9.32
N CYS A 72 20.00 -12.13 -8.82
CA CYS A 72 19.89 -12.45 -7.40
C CYS A 72 21.20 -12.84 -6.74
N HIS A 73 22.26 -13.03 -7.54
CA HIS A 73 23.55 -13.52 -7.08
C HIS A 73 24.65 -12.48 -7.31
N LYS A 74 25.77 -12.65 -6.60
CA LYS A 74 26.94 -11.79 -6.80
C LYS A 74 27.57 -12.07 -8.17
N TYR A 75 28.05 -11.02 -8.83
CA TYR A 75 28.71 -11.15 -10.14
C TYR A 75 29.97 -12.03 -10.08
N ASN A 76 30.78 -11.87 -9.03
CA ASN A 76 32.03 -12.62 -8.85
C ASN A 76 31.80 -14.08 -8.42
N ASN A 77 30.65 -14.39 -7.81
CA ASN A 77 30.36 -15.72 -7.29
C ASN A 77 28.85 -16.02 -7.40
N PRO A 78 28.41 -16.75 -8.44
CA PRO A 78 27.00 -17.02 -8.66
C PRO A 78 26.38 -17.96 -7.61
N ASN A 79 27.19 -18.61 -6.77
CA ASN A 79 26.70 -19.47 -5.69
C ASN A 79 26.35 -18.69 -4.41
N GLU A 80 26.72 -17.41 -4.34
CA GLU A 80 26.44 -16.55 -3.19
C GLU A 80 25.31 -15.58 -3.54
N SER A 81 24.32 -15.47 -2.66
CA SER A 81 23.25 -14.49 -2.82
C SER A 81 23.76 -13.07 -2.64
N CYS A 82 23.11 -12.13 -3.33
CA CYS A 82 23.40 -10.73 -3.14
C CYS A 82 22.99 -10.28 -1.72
N THR A 83 23.78 -9.41 -1.10
CA THR A 83 23.49 -8.85 0.24
C THR A 83 22.94 -7.43 0.19
N HIS A 84 23.23 -6.69 -0.88
CA HIS A 84 22.81 -5.31 -1.08
C HIS A 84 22.30 -5.08 -2.50
N TRP A 85 21.12 -4.48 -2.61
CA TRP A 85 20.47 -4.22 -3.89
C TRP A 85 20.40 -2.74 -4.19
N GLU A 86 20.54 -2.43 -5.47
CA GLU A 86 20.24 -1.13 -6.03
C GLU A 86 19.02 -1.22 -6.94
N TYR A 87 18.26 -0.13 -7.00
CA TYR A 87 16.93 -0.10 -7.60
C TYR A 87 16.79 1.05 -8.57
N ASN A 88 16.06 0.82 -9.67
CA ASN A 88 15.64 1.88 -10.57
C ASN A 88 14.53 2.73 -9.92
N ARG A 89 14.88 3.94 -9.48
CA ARG A 89 13.96 4.86 -8.79
C ARG A 89 13.30 5.90 -9.71
N THR A 90 13.34 5.71 -11.03
CA THR A 90 12.78 6.65 -12.00
C THR A 90 11.26 6.80 -11.89
N GLN A 91 10.54 5.71 -11.64
CA GLN A 91 9.07 5.72 -11.50
C GLN A 91 8.63 6.00 -10.06
N PHE A 92 9.32 5.41 -9.08
CA PHE A 92 8.97 5.55 -7.67
C PHE A 92 10.24 5.78 -6.85
N ARG A 93 10.24 6.84 -6.03
CA ARG A 93 11.39 7.16 -5.17
C ARG A 93 11.63 6.09 -4.10
N LYS A 94 10.56 5.56 -3.52
CA LYS A 94 10.56 4.49 -2.52
C LYS A 94 9.28 3.66 -2.67
N THR A 95 9.40 2.34 -2.59
CA THR A 95 8.30 1.38 -2.50
C THR A 95 8.59 0.39 -1.36
N ILE A 96 7.58 -0.37 -0.93
CA ILE A 96 7.75 -1.42 0.09
C ILE A 96 8.83 -2.42 -0.36
N ILE A 97 8.89 -2.75 -1.65
CA ILE A 97 9.91 -3.65 -2.20
C ILE A 97 11.32 -3.08 -1.99
N THR A 98 11.53 -1.77 -2.21
CA THR A 98 12.86 -1.13 -2.08
C THR A 98 13.23 -0.73 -0.66
N GLU A 99 12.27 -0.68 0.27
CA GLU A 99 12.52 -0.31 1.67
C GLU A 99 12.90 -1.55 2.50
N PHE A 100 12.36 -2.72 2.14
CA PHE A 100 12.59 -3.99 2.82
C PHE A 100 13.36 -5.02 1.98
N ASP A 101 13.87 -4.63 0.81
CA ASP A 101 14.58 -5.48 -0.14
C ASP A 101 13.85 -6.81 -0.44
N LEU A 102 12.57 -6.70 -0.81
CA LEU A 102 11.66 -7.84 -1.07
C LEU A 102 11.86 -8.40 -2.50
N VAL A 103 13.07 -8.84 -2.79
CA VAL A 103 13.47 -9.40 -4.09
C VAL A 103 14.03 -10.81 -3.93
N CYS A 104 14.10 -11.57 -5.03
CA CYS A 104 14.70 -12.91 -5.04
C CYS A 104 14.07 -13.83 -3.97
N ASP A 105 14.85 -14.35 -3.02
CA ASP A 105 14.37 -15.21 -1.94
C ASP A 105 13.25 -14.56 -1.09
N ARG A 106 13.24 -13.22 -1.04
CA ARG A 106 12.27 -12.42 -0.26
C ARG A 106 11.07 -11.94 -1.05
N ALA A 107 10.98 -12.25 -2.34
CA ALA A 107 9.88 -11.78 -3.19
C ALA A 107 8.50 -12.27 -2.70
N ASN A 108 8.43 -13.49 -2.13
CA ASN A 108 7.19 -14.07 -1.64
C ASN A 108 6.60 -13.34 -0.42
N TYR A 109 7.40 -12.57 0.32
CA TYR A 109 6.91 -11.77 1.44
C TYR A 109 6.12 -10.54 1.00
N ALA A 110 6.22 -10.13 -0.27
CA ALA A 110 5.45 -9.02 -0.81
C ALA A 110 4.00 -9.42 -1.18
N SER A 111 3.72 -10.72 -1.30
CA SER A 111 2.41 -11.27 -1.69
C SER A 111 1.62 -11.89 -0.53
N LEU A 112 2.18 -11.88 0.69
CA LEU A 112 1.55 -12.38 1.91
C LEU A 112 0.84 -11.26 2.66
#